data_AF-A0A961RU35-F1
#
_entry.id   AF-A0A961RU35-F1
#
_cell.length_a   1.000
_cell.length_b   1.000
_cell.length_c   1.000
_cell.angle_alpha   90.00
_cell.angle_beta   90.00
_cell.angle_gamma   90.00
#
_symmetry.space_group_name_H-M   'P 1'
#
loop_
_entity.id
_entity.type
_entity.pdbx_description
1 polymer ?
#
loop_
_entity_poly.entity_id
_entity_poly.type
_entity_poly.pdbx_seq_one_letter_code
_entity_poly.pdbx_strand_id
1 'polypeptide(L)'
;MPKTRYTGPELCALSAREAVKLLKRKEVSPAEMLDAAFERIAQVEPSVNAVVATCEDRARKAVQRLAVDERINGREPGWLAGLPIAIKDLTMVSGVRTTYGNMALKDFVPEQNDPLVELMERRGAVV
;
A
#
# COMPACT_ATOMS: atom_id res chain seq x y z
N MET A 1 -3.72 -8.84 17.91
CA MET A 1 -3.04 -10.12 17.62
C MET A 1 -3.33 -10.46 16.16
N PRO A 2 -2.34 -10.73 15.29
CA PRO A 2 -0.90 -10.56 15.56
C PRO A 2 -0.66 -9.05 15.78
N LYS A 3 -0.01 -8.62 16.86
CA LYS A 3 1.44 -8.42 16.99
C LYS A 3 2.28 -9.58 16.48
N THR A 4 2.70 -9.41 15.24
CA THR A 4 3.69 -10.24 14.57
C THR A 4 5.03 -10.16 15.29
N ARG A 5 5.86 -11.20 15.13
CA ARG A 5 7.21 -11.26 15.71
C ARG A 5 8.22 -10.42 14.93
N TYR A 6 7.87 -9.95 13.73
CA TYR A 6 8.72 -9.13 12.89
C TYR A 6 8.67 -7.67 13.34
N THR A 7 9.81 -7.01 13.30
CA THR A 7 9.93 -5.55 13.43
C THR A 7 9.58 -4.86 12.11
N GLY A 8 9.27 -3.56 12.15
CA GLY A 8 9.03 -2.76 10.94
C GLY A 8 10.17 -2.85 9.92
N PRO A 9 11.44 -2.65 10.32
CA PRO A 9 12.58 -2.80 9.41
C PRO A 9 12.72 -4.20 8.79
N GLU A 10 12.45 -5.26 9.55
CA GLU A 10 12.47 -6.63 9.01
C GLU A 10 11.38 -6.83 7.95
N LEU A 11 10.16 -6.35 8.20
CA LEU A 11 9.08 -6.41 7.22
C LEU A 11 9.40 -5.61 5.95
N CYS A 12 9.97 -4.41 6.09
CA CYS A 12 10.36 -3.56 4.96
C CYS A 12 11.56 -4.10 4.16
N ALA A 13 12.38 -4.99 4.75
CA ALA A 13 13.51 -5.62 4.08
C ALA A 13 13.14 -6.88 3.27
N LEU A 14 11.92 -7.40 3.45
CA LEU A 14 11.44 -8.57 2.70
C LEU A 14 11.29 -8.25 1.21
N SER A 15 11.56 -9.25 0.36
CA SER A 15 11.06 -9.20 -1.01
C SER A 15 9.53 -9.23 -1.02
N ALA A 16 8.92 -8.67 -2.07
CA ALA A 16 7.47 -8.72 -2.24
C ALA A 16 6.92 -10.17 -2.19
N ARG A 17 7.67 -11.16 -2.69
CA ARG A 17 7.27 -12.58 -2.66
C ARG A 17 7.22 -13.13 -1.23
N GLU A 18 8.19 -12.76 -0.39
CA GLU A 18 8.23 -13.20 1.01
C GLU A 18 7.12 -12.53 1.82
N ALA A 19 6.95 -11.22 1.65
CA ALA A 19 5.85 -10.48 2.27
C ALA A 19 4.48 -11.07 1.93
N VAL A 20 4.21 -11.30 0.64
CA VAL A 20 2.95 -11.92 0.17
C VAL A 20 2.78 -13.33 0.76
N LYS A 21 3.86 -14.10 0.92
CA LYS A 21 3.79 -15.42 1.55
C LYS A 21 3.35 -15.32 3.01
N LEU A 22 3.86 -14.36 3.77
CA LEU A 22 3.46 -14.11 5.16
C LEU A 22 2.00 -13.64 5.26
N LEU A 23 1.59 -12.71 4.38
CA LEU A 23 0.22 -12.20 4.30
C LEU A 23 -0.78 -13.32 3.99
N LYS A 24 -0.49 -14.17 2.99
CA LYS A 24 -1.33 -15.32 2.62
C LYS A 24 -1.45 -16.34 3.74
N ARG A 25 -0.39 -16.53 4.53
CA ARG A 25 -0.38 -17.41 5.71
C ARG A 25 -0.98 -16.77 6.96
N LYS A 26 -1.35 -15.49 6.89
CA LYS A 26 -1.84 -14.69 8.02
C LYS A 26 -0.84 -14.63 9.19
N GLU A 27 0.45 -14.77 8.90
CA GLU A 27 1.55 -14.59 9.88
C GLU A 27 1.83 -13.10 10.16
N VAL A 28 1.46 -12.24 9.20
CA VAL A 28 1.45 -10.78 9.29
C VAL A 28 0.14 -10.31 8.66
N SER A 29 -0.54 -9.36 9.28
CA SER A 29 -1.74 -8.75 8.72
C SER A 29 -1.41 -7.60 7.76
N PRO A 30 -2.30 -7.27 6.80
CA PRO A 30 -2.12 -6.09 5.95
C PRO A 30 -1.99 -4.78 6.76
N ALA A 31 -2.66 -4.69 7.91
CA ALA A 31 -2.55 -3.54 8.81
C ALA A 31 -1.13 -3.40 9.40
N GLU A 32 -0.57 -4.49 9.93
CA GLU A 32 0.81 -4.48 10.46
C GLU A 32 1.84 -4.15 9.38
N MET A 33 1.63 -4.65 8.16
CA MET A 33 2.54 -4.34 7.06
C MET A 33 2.43 -2.88 6.60
N LEU A 34 1.22 -2.32 6.63
CA LEU A 34 0.99 -0.91 6.33
C LEU A 34 1.60 0.00 7.41
N ASP A 35 1.44 -0.35 8.69
CA ASP A 35 2.04 0.39 9.80
C ASP A 35 3.57 0.38 9.70
N ALA A 36 4.18 -0.78 9.42
CA ALA A 36 5.62 -0.88 9.17
C ALA A 36 6.10 0.03 8.02
N ALA A 37 5.34 0.09 6.92
CA ALA A 37 5.66 0.96 5.80
C ALA A 37 5.62 2.45 6.18
N PHE A 38 4.57 2.91 6.87
CA PHE A 38 4.46 4.31 7.29
C PHE A 38 5.48 4.69 8.37
N GLU A 39 5.76 3.81 9.32
CA GLU A 39 6.84 4.00 10.28
C GLU A 39 8.19 4.16 9.57
N ARG A 40 8.46 3.33 8.56
CA ARG A 40 9.69 3.42 7.77
C ARG A 40 9.76 4.72 6.98
N ILE A 41 8.66 5.12 6.33
CA ILE A 41 8.55 6.39 5.61
C ILE A 41 8.89 7.55 6.54
N ALA A 42 8.28 7.61 7.73
CA ALA A 42 8.54 8.66 8.72
C ALA A 42 10.02 8.74 9.16
N GLN A 43 10.72 7.59 9.23
CA GLN A 43 12.13 7.54 9.59
C GLN A 43 13.09 7.97 8.47
N VAL A 44 12.73 7.76 7.19
CA VAL A 44 13.67 7.96 6.06
C VAL A 44 13.38 9.15 5.19
N GLU A 45 12.12 9.49 4.99
CA GLU A 45 11.74 10.54 4.04
C GLU A 45 12.43 11.88 4.29
N PRO A 46 12.69 12.31 5.55
CA PRO A 46 13.45 13.56 5.79
C PRO A 46 14.84 13.59 5.13
N SER A 47 15.45 12.42 4.90
CA SER A 47 16.78 12.28 4.29
C SER A 47 16.74 11.85 2.82
N VAL A 48 15.67 11.17 2.38
CA VAL A 48 15.59 10.53 1.06
C VAL A 48 14.69 11.30 0.10
N ASN A 49 13.58 11.87 0.58
CA ASN A 49 12.60 12.60 -0.24
C ASN A 49 12.10 11.79 -1.46
N ALA A 50 11.68 10.54 -1.26
CA ALA A 50 11.19 9.65 -2.32
C ALA A 50 9.66 9.67 -2.48
N VAL A 51 8.90 10.08 -1.46
CA VAL A 51 7.43 10.04 -1.44
C VAL A 51 6.86 11.43 -1.65
N VAL A 52 6.30 11.67 -2.84
CA VAL A 52 5.74 12.99 -3.22
C VAL A 52 4.45 13.30 -2.45
N ALA A 53 3.61 12.28 -2.22
CA ALA A 53 2.36 12.37 -1.48
C ALA A 53 2.07 11.04 -0.78
N THR A 54 1.61 11.09 0.47
CA THR A 54 1.05 9.93 1.17
C THR A 54 -0.48 9.96 1.07
N CYS A 55 -1.13 8.80 1.19
CA CYS A 55 -2.58 8.67 1.21
C CYS A 55 -3.05 7.71 2.31
N GLU A 56 -2.54 7.90 3.52
CA GLU A 56 -2.74 6.98 4.65
C GLU A 56 -4.20 6.62 4.92
N ASP A 57 -5.11 7.60 4.95
CA ASP A 57 -6.54 7.33 5.14
C ASP A 57 -7.12 6.42 4.05
N ARG A 58 -6.68 6.58 2.80
CA ARG A 58 -7.08 5.72 1.68
C ARG A 58 -6.57 4.30 1.89
N ALA A 59 -5.28 4.16 2.21
CA ALA A 59 -4.64 2.86 2.44
C ALA A 59 -5.28 2.11 3.62
N ARG A 60 -5.56 2.81 4.73
CA ARG A 60 -6.25 2.23 5.90
C ARG A 60 -7.67 1.77 5.56
N LYS A 61 -8.42 2.55 4.77
CA LYS A 61 -9.74 2.13 4.25
C LYS A 61 -9.63 0.91 3.32
N ALA A 62 -8.56 0.79 2.53
CA ALA A 62 -8.32 -0.40 1.71
C ALA A 62 -8.10 -1.63 2.61
N VAL A 63 -7.25 -1.54 3.63
CA VAL A 63 -7.04 -2.62 4.62
C VAL A 63 -8.36 -3.04 5.28
N GLN A 64 -9.21 -2.09 5.70
CA GLN A 64 -10.52 -2.39 6.28
C GLN A 64 -11.42 -3.15 5.31
N ARG A 65 -11.45 -2.74 4.03
CA ARG A 65 -12.22 -3.43 2.98
C ARG A 65 -11.74 -4.87 2.77
N LEU A 66 -10.42 -5.10 2.75
CA LEU A 66 -9.84 -6.44 2.62
C LEU A 66 -10.23 -7.37 3.77
N ALA A 67 -10.46 -6.83 4.98
CA ALA A 67 -10.84 -7.61 6.15
C ALA A 67 -12.29 -8.14 6.09
N VAL A 68 -13.19 -7.40 5.44
CA VAL A 68 -14.63 -7.74 5.34
C VAL A 68 -15.03 -8.38 4.02
N ASP A 69 -14.22 -8.27 2.98
CA ASP A 69 -14.51 -8.87 1.68
C ASP A 69 -14.33 -10.40 1.75
N GLU A 70 -15.43 -11.14 1.78
CA GLU A 70 -15.45 -12.61 1.81
C GLU A 70 -14.77 -13.26 0.59
N ARG A 71 -14.66 -12.57 -0.54
CA ARG A 71 -13.91 -13.09 -1.71
C ARG A 71 -12.41 -13.15 -1.41
N ILE A 72 -11.93 -12.17 -0.65
CA ILE A 72 -10.53 -11.98 -0.26
C ILE A 72 -10.22 -12.76 1.02
N ASN A 73 -11.15 -12.79 1.98
CA ASN A 73 -10.98 -13.44 3.27
C ASN A 73 -11.37 -14.94 3.25
N GLY A 74 -12.20 -15.35 2.27
CA GLY A 74 -12.86 -16.66 2.25
C GLY A 74 -12.23 -17.75 1.38
N ARG A 75 -11.35 -17.45 0.41
CA ARG A 75 -10.55 -18.48 -0.32
C ARG A 75 -9.35 -17.96 -1.11
N GLU A 76 -9.34 -16.75 -1.65
CA GLU A 76 -8.19 -16.24 -2.44
C GLU A 76 -7.95 -14.74 -2.23
N PRO A 77 -6.93 -14.33 -1.44
CA PRO A 77 -6.65 -12.92 -1.16
C PRO A 77 -6.04 -12.15 -2.35
N GLY A 78 -6.17 -12.68 -3.57
CA GLY A 78 -5.51 -12.18 -4.77
C GLY A 78 -4.00 -12.47 -4.81
N TRP A 79 -3.32 -11.85 -5.76
CA TRP A 79 -1.88 -12.03 -5.95
C TRP A 79 -1.05 -11.30 -4.91
N LEU A 80 -1.58 -10.19 -4.37
CA LEU A 80 -0.85 -9.26 -3.50
C LEU A 80 -1.30 -9.34 -2.04
N ALA A 81 -2.47 -9.91 -1.74
CA ALA A 81 -2.87 -10.30 -0.39
C ALA A 81 -2.77 -9.22 0.71
N GLY A 82 -2.89 -7.95 0.35
CA GLY A 82 -2.78 -6.81 1.25
C GLY A 82 -1.41 -6.14 1.28
N LEU A 83 -0.52 -6.44 0.32
CA LEU A 83 0.80 -5.83 0.21
C LEU A 83 0.69 -4.30 -0.01
N PRO A 84 1.33 -3.47 0.84
CA PRO A 84 1.46 -2.03 0.59
C PRO A 84 2.32 -1.76 -0.65
N ILE A 85 1.84 -0.88 -1.54
CA ILE A 85 2.53 -0.54 -2.79
C ILE A 85 2.52 0.98 -2.99
N ALA A 86 3.71 1.57 -3.10
CA ALA A 86 3.86 2.95 -3.54
C ALA A 86 3.65 3.04 -5.07
N ILE A 87 2.84 4.01 -5.49
CA ILE A 87 2.58 4.30 -6.90
C ILE A 87 3.44 5.49 -7.31
N LYS A 88 4.10 5.38 -8.46
CA LYS A 88 4.93 6.48 -8.96
C LYS A 88 4.03 7.67 -9.29
N ASP A 89 4.52 8.88 -9.01
CA ASP A 89 3.87 10.17 -9.34
C ASP A 89 3.86 10.46 -10.86
N LEU A 90 3.48 9.46 -11.65
CA LEU A 90 3.21 9.49 -13.09
C LEU A 90 1.94 8.66 -13.41
N THR A 91 1.30 8.11 -12.38
CA THR A 91 0.18 7.20 -12.47
C THR A 91 -0.93 7.72 -11.57
N MET A 92 -2.11 7.96 -12.15
CA MET A 92 -3.21 8.58 -11.42
C MET A 92 -3.78 7.64 -10.35
N VAL A 93 -3.96 8.18 -9.14
CA VAL A 93 -4.69 7.54 -8.06
C VAL A 93 -5.83 8.47 -7.65
N SER A 94 -7.06 8.02 -7.79
CA SER A 94 -8.27 8.81 -7.52
C SER A 94 -8.23 9.40 -6.11
N GLY A 95 -8.38 10.73 -6.03
CA GLY A 95 -8.37 11.49 -4.78
C GLY A 95 -6.98 11.69 -4.16
N VAL A 96 -5.89 11.32 -4.84
CA VAL A 96 -4.51 11.53 -4.37
C VAL A 96 -3.76 12.45 -5.32
N ARG A 97 -3.12 13.47 -4.77
CA ARG A 97 -2.36 14.46 -5.53
C ARG A 97 -1.32 13.78 -6.42
N THR A 98 -1.40 14.06 -7.72
CA THR A 98 -0.51 13.50 -8.75
C THR A 98 0.11 14.65 -9.54
N THR A 99 1.42 14.87 -9.44
CA THR A 99 2.06 16.07 -10.00
C THR A 99 2.80 15.83 -11.31
N TYR A 100 3.05 14.58 -11.69
CA TYR A 100 3.89 14.23 -12.82
C TYR A 100 5.33 14.79 -12.74
N GLY A 101 5.78 15.17 -11.53
CA GLY A 101 7.01 15.95 -11.35
C GLY A 101 6.98 17.33 -12.02
N ASN A 102 5.80 17.86 -12.32
CA ASN A 102 5.59 19.11 -13.05
C ASN A 102 4.95 20.18 -12.14
N MET A 103 5.61 21.32 -12.01
CA MET A 103 5.12 22.45 -11.19
C MET A 103 3.75 22.98 -11.63
N ALA A 104 3.41 22.88 -12.92
CA ALA A 104 2.09 23.29 -13.42
C ALA A 104 0.96 22.38 -12.91
N LEU A 105 1.29 21.16 -12.48
CA LEU A 105 0.35 20.15 -11.99
C LEU A 105 0.51 19.90 -10.48
N LYS A 106 1.19 20.78 -9.75
CA LYS A 106 1.50 20.58 -8.33
C LYS A 106 0.26 20.32 -7.46
N ASP A 107 -0.89 20.87 -7.83
CA ASP A 107 -2.16 20.76 -7.09
C ASP A 107 -3.19 19.84 -7.80
N PHE A 108 -2.77 19.12 -8.85
CA PHE A 108 -3.67 18.24 -9.60
C PHE A 108 -4.08 17.01 -8.76
N VAL A 109 -5.38 16.79 -8.64
CA VAL A 109 -5.96 15.62 -7.99
C VAL A 109 -6.91 14.94 -8.99
N PRO A 110 -6.56 13.75 -9.51
CA PRO A 110 -7.39 13.05 -10.48
C PRO A 110 -8.65 12.49 -9.81
N GLU A 111 -9.76 12.47 -10.56
CA GLU A 111 -11.03 11.88 -10.11
C GLU A 111 -11.07 10.37 -10.29
N GLN A 112 -10.23 9.83 -11.18
CA GLN A 112 -10.22 8.42 -11.56
C GLN A 112 -8.85 7.79 -11.33
N ASN A 113 -8.86 6.48 -11.07
CA ASN A 113 -7.65 5.68 -11.01
C ASN A 113 -7.14 5.42 -12.43
N ASP A 114 -5.82 5.25 -12.57
CA ASP A 114 -5.26 4.56 -13.72
C ASP A 114 -5.72 3.08 -13.73
N PRO A 115 -6.02 2.47 -14.88
CA PRO A 115 -6.42 1.05 -14.97
C PRO A 115 -5.43 0.08 -14.30
N LEU A 116 -4.14 0.42 -14.26
CA LEU A 116 -3.12 -0.35 -13.57
C LEU A 116 -3.33 -0.35 -12.04
N VAL A 117 -3.67 0.80 -11.46
CA VAL A 117 -3.95 0.94 -10.02
C VAL A 117 -5.18 0.10 -9.66
N GLU A 118 -6.24 0.20 -10.46
CA GLU A 118 -7.44 -0.61 -10.22
C GLU A 118 -7.15 -2.12 -10.32
N LEU A 119 -6.34 -2.54 -11.29
CA LEU A 119 -5.95 -3.95 -11.41
C LEU A 119 -5.17 -4.42 -10.19
N MET A 120 -4.22 -3.61 -9.70
CA MET A 120 -3.46 -3.92 -8.49
C MET A 120 -4.38 -4.04 -7.27
N GLU A 121 -5.26 -3.06 -7.04
CA GLU A 121 -6.23 -3.09 -5.93
C GLU A 121 -7.16 -4.31 -6.03
N ARG A 122 -7.68 -4.64 -7.22
CA ARG A 122 -8.49 -5.86 -7.45
C ARG A 122 -7.71 -7.15 -7.16
N ARG A 123 -6.37 -7.13 -7.25
CA ARG A 123 -5.49 -8.26 -6.92
C ARG A 123 -4.98 -8.21 -5.48
N GLY A 124 -5.51 -7.32 -4.66
CA GLY A 124 -5.23 -7.22 -3.23
C GLY A 124 -4.08 -6.27 -2.87
N ALA A 125 -3.69 -5.33 -3.74
CA ALA A 125 -2.77 -4.27 -3.33
C ALA A 125 -3.42 -3.33 -2.31
N VAL A 126 -2.60 -2.78 -1.43
CA VAL A 126 -2.94 -1.60 -0.62
C VAL A 126 -2.10 -0.45 -1.17
N VAL A 127 -2.75 0.48 -1.86
CA VAL A 127 -2.14 1.72 -2.36
C VAL A 127 -2.26 2.82 -1.32
#